data_AF-A0A260ZQI9-F1
#
_entry.id   AF-A0A260ZQI9-F1
#
_cell.length_a   1.000
_cell.length_b   1.000
_cell.length_c   1.000
_cell.angle_alpha   90.00
_cell.angle_beta   90.00
_cell.angle_gamma   90.00
#
_symmetry.space_group_name_H-M   'P 1'
#
loop_
_entity.id
_entity.type
_entity.pdbx_description
1 polymer ?
#
loop_
_entity_poly.entity_id
_entity_poly.type
_entity_poly.pdbx_seq_one_letter_code
_entity_poly.pdbx_strand_id
1 'polypeptide(L)'
;MSHLNYETRLPLGKATIDHFMGLPAHPSKCQATYVWIDGTGEQLRAKTRTFDVKPKYVSEYPVWNYDGSSTGQAEGDNSDRYLRPVAVFPDPFSGGHNVLVMCDTLDNEMKPTVTNHRQACAAIMKQVADQHP
;
A
#
# COMPACT_ATOMS: atom_id res chain seq x y z
N MET A 1 16.57 28.38 3.13
CA MET A 1 15.49 28.70 4.08
C MET A 1 14.83 27.39 4.48
N SER A 2 15.12 26.90 5.68
CA SER A 2 14.59 25.65 6.20
C SER A 2 13.12 25.83 6.54
N HIS A 3 12.22 25.30 5.72
CA HIS A 3 10.83 25.08 6.13
C HIS A 3 10.81 23.96 7.16
N LEU A 4 11.09 24.32 8.42
CA LEU A 4 10.67 23.54 9.57
C LEU A 4 9.14 23.56 9.55
N ASN A 5 8.56 22.53 8.91
CA ASN A 5 7.15 22.20 9.08
C ASN A 5 6.96 21.84 10.55
N TYR A 6 6.61 22.83 11.36
CA TYR A 6 5.97 22.58 12.64
C TYR A 6 4.61 21.97 12.33
N GLU A 7 4.57 20.64 12.19
CA GLU A 7 3.33 19.91 12.39
C GLU A 7 2.99 20.01 13.87
N THR A 8 2.31 21.09 14.24
CA THR A 8 1.59 21.15 15.50
C THR A 8 0.53 20.06 15.43
N ARG A 9 0.84 18.87 15.97
CA ARG A 9 -0.20 17.90 16.37
C ARG A 9 -1.06 18.63 17.39
N LEU A 10 -2.14 19.25 16.92
CA LEU A 10 -3.12 19.86 17.80
C LEU A 10 -3.58 18.76 18.79
N PRO A 11 -3.39 18.93 20.10
CA PRO A 11 -3.85 17.95 21.10
C PRO A 11 -5.40 17.88 21.20
N LEU A 12 -6.10 18.66 20.37
CA LEU A 12 -7.53 18.70 20.23
C LEU A 12 -8.01 17.48 19.44
N GLY A 13 -8.34 16.39 20.15
CA GLY A 13 -9.15 15.34 19.56
C GLY A 13 -8.73 13.92 19.87
N LYS A 14 -7.71 13.67 20.70
CA LYS A 14 -7.34 12.29 21.05
C LYS A 14 -8.54 11.50 21.58
N ALA A 15 -9.31 12.06 22.51
CA ALA A 15 -10.51 11.40 23.03
C ALA A 15 -11.59 11.16 21.95
N THR A 16 -11.79 12.12 21.04
CA THR A 16 -12.75 11.99 19.94
C THR A 16 -12.30 10.93 18.92
N ILE A 17 -11.02 10.94 18.54
CA ILE A 17 -10.41 9.98 17.63
C ILE A 17 -10.44 8.58 18.27
N ASP A 18 -10.02 8.45 19.52
CA ASP A 18 -10.04 7.19 20.26
C ASP A 18 -11.47 6.65 20.39
N HIS A 19 -12.48 7.53 20.53
CA HIS A 19 -13.88 7.13 20.51
C HIS A 19 -14.28 6.50 19.17
N PHE A 20 -13.97 7.14 18.04
CA PHE A 20 -14.31 6.61 16.72
C PHE A 20 -13.48 5.39 16.32
N MET A 21 -12.18 5.38 16.61
CA MET A 21 -11.28 4.26 16.34
C MET A 21 -11.54 3.07 17.27
N GLY A 22 -12.09 3.31 18.46
CA GLY A 22 -12.51 2.30 19.42
C GLY A 22 -13.91 1.73 19.17
N LEU A 23 -14.62 2.19 18.13
CA LEU A 23 -15.89 1.56 17.75
C LEU A 23 -15.66 0.09 17.38
N PRO A 24 -16.59 -0.82 17.72
CA PRO A 24 -16.48 -2.21 17.32
C PRO A 24 -16.27 -2.33 15.80
N ALA A 25 -15.22 -3.06 15.41
CA ALA A 25 -14.98 -3.35 14.00
C ALA A 25 -16.21 -4.01 13.39
N HIS A 26 -16.52 -3.64 12.14
CA HIS A 26 -17.66 -4.23 11.44
C HIS A 26 -17.46 -5.75 11.31
N PRO A 27 -18.48 -6.60 11.55
CA PRO A 27 -18.32 -8.05 11.64
C PRO A 27 -17.82 -8.74 10.38
N SER A 28 -18.09 -8.19 9.19
CA SER A 28 -17.63 -8.75 7.91
C SER A 28 -16.73 -7.85 7.07
N LYS A 29 -16.94 -6.52 7.06
CA LYS A 29 -16.21 -5.60 6.19
C LYS A 29 -14.73 -5.58 6.52
N CYS A 30 -13.92 -5.35 5.49
CA CYS A 30 -12.47 -5.25 5.59
C CYS A 30 -11.99 -4.00 4.87
N GLN A 31 -11.29 -3.13 5.56
CA GLN A 31 -10.50 -2.06 4.94
C GLN A 31 -9.13 -2.63 4.58
N ALA A 32 -8.78 -2.60 3.30
CA ALA A 32 -7.48 -3.00 2.82
C ALA A 32 -6.71 -1.77 2.36
N THR A 33 -5.64 -1.45 3.08
CA THR A 33 -4.74 -0.34 2.76
C THR A 33 -3.63 -0.86 1.86
N TYR A 34 -3.69 -0.49 0.59
CA TYR A 34 -2.67 -0.83 -0.39
C TYR A 34 -1.49 0.12 -0.17
N VAL A 35 -0.29 -0.44 -0.01
CA VAL A 35 0.95 0.27 0.29
C VAL A 35 1.95 0.00 -0.82
N TRP A 36 2.64 1.04 -1.30
CA TRP A 36 3.65 0.92 -2.37
C TRP A 36 4.76 1.95 -2.22
N ILE A 37 5.85 1.74 -2.96
CA ILE A 37 7.01 2.64 -3.04
C ILE A 37 6.81 3.58 -4.24
N ASP A 38 7.05 4.87 -4.06
CA ASP A 38 6.90 5.86 -5.12
C ASP A 38 8.12 5.97 -6.06
N GLY A 39 8.12 6.99 -6.92
CA GLY A 39 9.17 7.22 -7.91
C GLY A 39 10.52 7.61 -7.33
N THR A 40 10.59 7.97 -6.04
CA THR A 40 11.87 8.19 -5.35
C THR A 40 12.60 6.88 -5.04
N GLY A 41 11.88 5.76 -4.95
CA GLY A 41 12.43 4.49 -4.50
C GLY A 41 12.58 4.38 -2.97
N GLU A 42 12.26 5.43 -2.23
CA GLU A 42 12.48 5.52 -0.77
C GLU A 42 11.17 5.74 -0.01
N GLN A 43 10.26 6.55 -0.56
CA GLN A 43 9.04 6.95 0.12
C GLN A 43 7.89 5.97 -0.10
N LEU A 44 7.08 5.80 0.94
CA LEU A 44 5.86 5.00 0.90
C LEU A 44 4.63 5.86 0.59
N ARG A 45 3.71 5.28 -0.16
CA ARG A 45 2.37 5.81 -0.41
C ARG A 45 1.34 4.75 -0.03
N ALA A 46 0.15 5.21 0.33
CA ALA A 46 -0.93 4.30 0.69
C ALA A 46 -2.30 4.84 0.33
N LYS A 47 -3.25 3.94 0.06
CA LYS A 47 -4.67 4.25 -0.02
C LYS A 47 -5.52 3.04 0.31
N THR A 48 -6.73 3.28 0.78
CA THR A 48 -7.57 2.23 1.36
C THR A 48 -8.83 2.01 0.53
N ARG A 49 -9.21 0.75 0.32
CA ARG A 49 -10.54 0.36 -0.19
C ARG A 49 -11.24 -0.57 0.78
N THR A 50 -12.56 -0.59 0.68
CA THR A 50 -13.42 -1.48 1.47
C THR A 50 -13.78 -2.72 0.68
N PHE A 51 -13.77 -3.87 1.35
CA PHE A 51 -14.29 -5.15 0.89
C PHE A 51 -15.47 -5.58 1.77
N ASP A 52 -16.41 -6.32 1.19
CA ASP A 52 -17.57 -6.85 1.92
C ASP A 52 -17.19 -7.92 2.94
N VAL A 53 -16.19 -8.72 2.58
CA VAL A 53 -15.57 -9.78 3.38
C VAL A 53 -14.06 -9.74 3.15
N LYS A 54 -13.28 -10.00 4.20
CA LYS A 54 -11.81 -10.13 4.10
C LYS A 54 -11.42 -11.24 3.12
N PRO A 55 -10.68 -10.93 2.02
CA PRO A 55 -10.12 -11.98 1.16
C PRO A 55 -9.14 -12.88 1.92
N LYS A 56 -9.09 -14.16 1.57
CA LYS A 56 -8.28 -15.18 2.24
C LYS A 56 -6.87 -15.26 1.67
N TYR A 57 -6.72 -15.07 0.36
CA TYR A 57 -5.46 -15.20 -0.35
C TYR A 57 -5.05 -13.89 -1.01
N VAL A 58 -3.74 -13.64 -1.11
CA VAL A 58 -3.20 -12.43 -1.76
C VAL A 58 -3.72 -12.28 -3.20
N SER A 59 -3.89 -13.39 -3.92
CA SER A 59 -4.41 -13.42 -5.29
C SER A 59 -5.87 -12.97 -5.43
N GLU A 60 -6.63 -12.95 -4.33
CA GLU A 60 -8.03 -12.48 -4.32
C GLU A 60 -8.13 -10.96 -4.16
N TYR A 61 -7.03 -10.29 -3.81
CA TYR A 61 -6.98 -8.84 -3.81
C TYR A 61 -6.81 -8.35 -5.26
N PRO A 62 -7.75 -7.55 -5.79
CA PRO A 62 -7.68 -7.06 -7.15
C PRO A 62 -6.49 -6.14 -7.35
N VAL A 63 -5.96 -6.15 -8.58
CA VAL A 63 -5.11 -5.06 -9.07
C VAL A 63 -5.89 -3.75 -8.96
N TRP A 64 -5.22 -2.70 -8.51
CA TRP A 64 -5.78 -1.37 -8.46
C TRP A 64 -4.88 -0.41 -9.24
N ASN A 65 -5.30 0.83 -9.43
CA ASN A 65 -4.52 1.86 -10.11
C ASN A 65 -4.31 3.06 -9.20
N TYR A 66 -3.40 3.96 -9.54
CA TYR A 66 -3.19 5.25 -8.91
C TYR A 66 -2.62 6.22 -9.95
N ASP A 67 -2.69 7.52 -9.65
CA ASP A 67 -2.07 8.55 -10.49
C ASP A 67 -0.55 8.60 -10.24
N GLY A 68 0.21 8.10 -11.23
CA GLY A 68 1.66 8.05 -11.21
C GLY A 68 2.33 9.42 -11.26
N SER A 69 1.68 10.44 -11.82
CA SER A 69 2.25 11.78 -11.93
C SER A 69 2.45 12.43 -10.55
N SER A 70 1.49 12.22 -9.64
CA SER A 70 1.57 12.65 -8.23
C SER A 70 2.60 11.88 -7.38
N THR A 71 3.30 10.91 -7.98
CA THR A 71 4.26 10.02 -7.31
C THR A 71 5.62 9.97 -7.99
N GLY A 72 5.85 10.75 -9.05
CA GLY A 72 7.10 10.72 -9.82
C GLY A 72 7.31 9.43 -10.61
N GLN A 73 6.24 8.71 -10.95
CA GLN A 73 6.30 7.43 -11.69
C GLN A 73 5.73 7.54 -13.11
N ALA A 74 5.17 8.69 -13.47
CA ALA A 74 4.62 8.97 -14.79
C ALA A 74 4.73 10.45 -15.16
N GLU A 75 4.84 10.73 -16.45
CA GLU A 75 4.79 12.08 -17.02
C GLU A 75 3.69 12.14 -18.09
N GLY A 76 3.06 13.29 -18.26
CA GLY A 76 2.06 13.55 -19.30
C GLY A 76 0.70 12.86 -19.08
N ASP A 77 -0.07 12.75 -20.17
CA ASP A 77 -1.50 12.38 -20.14
C ASP A 77 -1.76 10.90 -19.79
N ASN A 78 -0.73 10.04 -19.81
CA ASN A 78 -0.86 8.62 -19.51
C ASN A 78 -0.26 8.28 -18.13
N SER A 79 -0.86 8.87 -17.09
CA SER A 79 -0.32 8.84 -15.73
C SER A 79 -0.72 7.62 -14.91
N ASP A 80 -1.68 6.81 -15.36
CA ASP A 80 -2.13 5.63 -14.62
C ASP A 80 -0.98 4.65 -14.38
N ARG A 81 -0.88 4.19 -13.13
CA ARG A 81 0.04 3.13 -12.70
C ARG A 81 -0.73 2.11 -11.89
N TYR A 82 -0.28 0.86 -11.90
CA TYR A 82 -1.03 -0.26 -11.34
C TYR A 82 -0.35 -0.83 -10.10
N LEU A 83 -1.16 -1.22 -9.13
CA LEU A 83 -0.78 -1.85 -7.87
C LEU A 83 -1.16 -3.32 -7.94
N ARG A 84 -0.15 -4.19 -7.99
CA ARG A 84 -0.36 -5.65 -7.91
C ARG A 84 -0.07 -6.11 -6.47
N PRO A 85 -1.07 -6.65 -5.75
CA PRO A 85 -0.86 -7.22 -4.41
C PRO A 85 0.19 -8.32 -4.39
N VAL A 86 1.09 -8.29 -3.41
CA VAL A 86 2.19 -9.26 -3.28
C VAL A 86 2.34 -9.85 -1.87
N ALA A 87 1.87 -9.15 -0.84
CA ALA A 87 1.84 -9.66 0.52
C ALA A 87 0.72 -8.96 1.31
N VAL A 88 0.16 -9.65 2.30
CA VAL A 88 -0.95 -9.15 3.12
C VAL A 88 -0.61 -9.36 4.59
N PHE A 89 -0.83 -8.33 5.40
CA PHE A 89 -0.54 -8.33 6.83
C PHE A 89 -1.74 -7.79 7.60
N PRO A 90 -1.99 -8.23 8.85
CA PRO A 90 -2.96 -7.59 9.73
C PRO A 90 -2.64 -6.10 9.92
N ASP A 91 -3.67 -5.24 9.90
CA ASP A 91 -3.50 -3.80 10.16
C ASP A 91 -3.46 -3.53 11.68
N PRO A 92 -2.31 -3.11 12.25
CA PRO A 92 -2.19 -2.85 13.68
C PRO A 92 -2.83 -1.51 14.11
N PHE A 93 -3.17 -0.63 13.16
CA PHE A 93 -3.73 0.68 13.44
C PHE A 93 -5.26 0.64 13.53
N SER A 94 -5.89 -0.11 12.61
CA SER A 94 -7.34 -0.19 12.49
C SER A 94 -7.93 -1.49 13.09
N GLY A 95 -7.11 -2.53 13.28
CA GLY A 95 -7.51 -3.79 13.90
C GLY A 95 -8.59 -4.58 13.14
N GLY A 96 -9.18 -5.57 13.82
CA GLY A 96 -10.28 -6.38 13.30
C GLY A 96 -9.92 -7.16 12.02
N HIS A 97 -10.75 -7.05 11.00
CA HIS A 97 -10.52 -7.69 9.70
C HIS A 97 -9.63 -6.87 8.75
N ASN A 98 -9.22 -5.66 9.16
CA ASN A 98 -8.47 -4.75 8.31
C ASN A 98 -7.04 -5.25 8.05
N VAL A 99 -6.50 -4.88 6.89
CA VAL A 99 -5.20 -5.38 6.42
C VAL A 99 -4.37 -4.30 5.73
N LEU A 100 -3.06 -4.47 5.81
CA LEU A 100 -2.10 -3.81 4.94
C LEU A 100 -1.78 -4.74 3.78
N VAL A 101 -1.79 -4.21 2.56
CA VAL A 101 -1.53 -4.95 1.31
C VAL A 101 -0.30 -4.33 0.64
N MET A 102 0.85 -4.99 0.75
CA MET A 102 2.05 -4.55 0.03
C MET A 102 1.87 -4.82 -1.46
N CYS A 103 2.22 -3.87 -2.30
CA CYS A 103 2.04 -3.93 -3.75
C CYS A 103 3.34 -3.72 -4.53
N ASP A 104 3.46 -4.46 -5.63
CA ASP A 104 4.32 -4.08 -6.75
C ASP A 104 3.67 -2.92 -7.52
N THR A 105 4.47 -2.03 -8.08
CA THR A 105 4.03 -0.96 -8.99
C THR A 105 4.34 -1.32 -10.45
N LEU A 106 3.38 -1.11 -11.34
CA LEU A 106 3.45 -1.44 -12.76
C LEU A 106 3.02 -0.26 -13.65
N ASP A 107 3.54 -0.21 -14.88
CA ASP A 107 3.13 0.72 -15.94
C ASP A 107 1.89 0.23 -16.70
N ASN A 108 1.51 0.96 -17.76
CA ASN A 108 0.33 0.69 -18.57
C ASN A 108 0.43 -0.60 -19.39
N GLU A 109 1.65 -1.05 -19.65
CA GLU A 109 1.96 -2.32 -20.29
C GLU A 109 2.08 -3.46 -19.27
N MET A 110 1.71 -3.21 -18.00
CA MET A 110 1.81 -4.15 -16.87
C MET A 110 3.24 -4.62 -16.58
N LYS A 111 4.24 -3.83 -16.99
CA LYS A 111 5.65 -4.04 -16.68
C LYS A 111 6.02 -3.28 -15.39
N PRO A 112 7.07 -3.70 -14.67
CA PRO A 112 7.49 -3.00 -13.46
C PRO A 112 7.87 -1.55 -13.74
N THR A 113 7.46 -0.65 -12.85
CA THR A 113 8.03 0.70 -12.83
C THR A 113 9.52 0.65 -12.49
N VAL A 114 10.27 1.70 -12.81
CA VAL A 114 11.73 1.78 -12.57
C VAL A 114 12.11 1.48 -11.11
N THR A 115 11.31 1.93 -10.14
CA THR A 115 11.55 1.71 -8.70
C THR A 115 11.03 0.38 -8.15
N ASN A 116 10.44 -0.49 -8.99
CA ASN A 116 10.00 -1.82 -8.58
C ASN A 116 11.16 -2.82 -8.62
N HIS A 117 12.02 -2.76 -7.60
CA HIS A 117 13.15 -3.67 -7.45
C HIS A 117 12.73 -5.07 -6.96
N ARG A 118 11.53 -5.19 -6.38
CA ARG A 118 11.03 -6.46 -5.85
C ARG A 118 10.91 -7.52 -6.94
N GLN A 119 10.45 -7.18 -8.14
CA GLN A 119 10.22 -8.20 -9.17
C GLN A 119 11.53 -8.91 -9.58
N ALA A 120 12.60 -8.16 -9.81
CA ALA A 120 13.91 -8.74 -10.12
C ALA A 120 14.46 -9.58 -8.94
N CYS A 121 14.36 -9.05 -7.72
CA CYS A 121 14.75 -9.78 -6.51
C CYS A 121 13.97 -11.09 -6.35
N ALA A 122 12.65 -11.07 -6.50
CA ALA A 122 11.80 -12.26 -6.39
C ALA A 122 12.16 -13.32 -7.45
N ALA A 123 12.53 -12.90 -8.67
CA ALA A 123 12.99 -13.83 -9.71
C ALA A 123 14.30 -14.52 -9.32
N ILE A 124 15.27 -13.78 -8.77
CA ILE A 124 16.55 -14.34 -8.30
C ILE A 124 16.31 -15.27 -7.11
N MET A 125 15.56 -14.83 -6.09
CA MET A 125 15.27 -15.63 -4.90
C MET A 125 14.54 -16.93 -5.23
N LYS A 126 13.71 -16.94 -6.28
CA LYS A 126 13.07 -18.16 -6.78
C LYS A 126 14.06 -19.16 -7.37
N GLN A 127 15.13 -18.69 -8.03
CA GLN A 127 16.13 -19.56 -8.64
C GLN A 127 17.01 -20.26 -7.61
N VAL A 128 17.20 -19.65 -6.44
CA VAL A 128 18.01 -20.18 -5.33
C VAL A 128 17.16 -20.63 -4.15
N ALA A 129 15.89 -20.97 -4.39
CA ALA A 129 14.93 -21.29 -3.33
C ALA A 129 15.30 -22.54 -2.51
N ASP A 130 16.16 -23.40 -3.05
CA ASP A 130 16.72 -24.59 -2.41
C ASP A 130 17.98 -24.31 -1.57
N GLN A 131 18.57 -23.11 -1.68
CA GLN A 131 19.77 -22.74 -0.94
C GLN A 131 19.41 -22.14 0.43
N HIS A 132 20.17 -22.52 1.46
CA HIS A 132 20.05 -21.96 2.80
C HIS A 132 21.17 -20.94 3.05
N PRO A 133 20.88 -19.77 3.66
CA PRO A 133 21.89 -18.77 4.01
C PRO A 133 22.98 -19.28 4.96
#